data_AF-A0A6J5DKC4-F1
#
_entry.id   AF-A0A6J5DKC4-F1
#
_cell.length_a   1.000
_cell.length_b   1.000
_cell.length_c   1.000
_cell.angle_alpha   90.00
_cell.angle_beta   90.00
_cell.angle_gamma   90.00
#
_symmetry.space_group_name_H-M   'P 1'
#
loop_
_entity.id
_entity.type
_entity.pdbx_description
1 polymer ?
#
loop_
_entity_poly.entity_id
_entity_poly.type
_entity_poly.pdbx_seq_one_letter_code
_entity_poly.pdbx_strand_id
1 'polypeptide(L)'
;MHLQLHDPAVQASLIGGFFTLISTVIAAVVAAILGKRFDNQRRLKLKLDRAIRDLAFTLAVEDEHCAMHVQERGESFKNRVRDKVRESGLEWSGDFTPGRARHMIARYAQRGNAE
;
A
#
# COMPACT_ATOMS: atom_id res chain seq x y z
N MET A 1 -24.42 2.07 -54.58
CA MET A 1 -23.17 1.51 -54.01
C MET A 1 -23.40 0.03 -53.77
N HIS A 2 -23.19 -0.81 -54.78
CA HIS A 2 -23.29 -2.26 -54.64
C HIS A 2 -22.05 -2.71 -53.87
N LEU A 3 -22.21 -3.07 -52.60
CA LEU A 3 -21.16 -3.75 -51.85
C LEU A 3 -20.87 -5.07 -52.57
N GLN A 4 -19.72 -5.17 -53.25
CA GLN A 4 -19.25 -6.42 -53.84
C GLN A 4 -18.75 -7.32 -52.70
N LEU A 5 -19.70 -7.91 -51.96
CA LEU A 5 -19.43 -8.79 -50.83
C LEU A 5 -18.68 -10.07 -51.22
N HIS A 6 -18.54 -10.34 -52.52
CA HIS A 6 -17.77 -11.45 -53.08
C HIS A 6 -16.33 -11.08 -53.45
N ASP A 7 -15.94 -9.81 -53.37
CA ASP A 7 -14.55 -9.42 -53.56
C ASP A 7 -13.70 -9.93 -52.38
N PRO A 8 -12.70 -10.80 -52.61
CA PRO A 8 -11.81 -11.30 -51.56
C PRO A 8 -11.14 -10.18 -50.75
N ALA A 9 -10.85 -9.02 -51.35
CA ALA A 9 -10.24 -7.89 -50.65
C ALA A 9 -11.21 -7.26 -49.62
N VAL A 10 -12.49 -7.16 -49.96
CA VAL A 10 -13.54 -6.65 -49.06
C VAL A 10 -13.78 -7.64 -47.91
N GLN A 11 -13.80 -8.94 -48.20
CA GLN A 11 -13.94 -9.96 -47.14
C GLN A 11 -12.73 -9.97 -46.19
N ALA A 12 -11.52 -9.89 -46.71
CA ALA A 12 -10.30 -9.87 -45.90
C ALA A 12 -10.23 -8.63 -44.99
N SER A 13 -10.61 -7.45 -45.50
CA SER A 13 -10.63 -6.21 -44.71
C SER A 13 -11.69 -6.23 -43.61
N LEU A 14 -12.86 -6.82 -43.85
CA LEU A 14 -13.89 -7.00 -42.82
C LEU A 14 -13.42 -7.93 -41.70
N ILE A 15 -12.82 -9.07 -42.06
CA ILE A 15 -12.27 -10.03 -41.10
C ILE A 15 -11.12 -9.39 -40.31
N GLY A 16 -10.18 -8.76 -40.99
CA GLY A 16 -9.04 -8.10 -40.37
C GLY A 16 -9.45 -6.95 -39.44
N GLY A 17 -10.40 -6.12 -39.87
CA GLY A 17 -10.96 -5.04 -39.05
C GLY A 17 -11.63 -5.54 -37.77
N PHE A 18 -12.39 -6.64 -37.87
CA PHE A 18 -13.04 -7.27 -36.72
C PHE A 18 -12.04 -7.80 -35.70
N PHE A 19 -11.02 -8.55 -36.15
CA PHE A 19 -9.97 -9.04 -35.24
C PHE A 19 -9.14 -7.91 -34.63
N THR A 20 -8.88 -6.84 -35.39
CA THR A 20 -8.18 -5.66 -34.88
C THR A 20 -8.96 -4.99 -33.75
N LEU A 21 -10.28 -4.80 -33.94
CA LEU A 21 -11.16 -4.25 -32.91
C LEU A 21 -11.14 -5.10 -31.64
N ILE A 22 -11.32 -6.41 -31.76
CA ILE A 22 -11.29 -7.33 -30.62
C ILE A 22 -9.94 -7.28 -29.90
N SER A 23 -8.83 -7.33 -30.65
CA SER A 23 -7.49 -7.28 -30.07
C SER A 23 -7.26 -6.00 -29.25
N THR A 24 -7.77 -4.87 -29.75
CA THR A 24 -7.67 -3.57 -29.08
C THR A 24 -8.49 -3.54 -27.80
N VAL A 25 -9.71 -4.09 -27.82
CA VAL A 25 -10.57 -4.18 -26.63
C VAL A 25 -9.92 -5.06 -25.56
N ILE A 26 -9.37 -6.22 -25.94
CA ILE A 26 -8.68 -7.12 -25.00
C ILE A 26 -7.47 -6.42 -24.40
N ALA A 27 -6.64 -5.76 -25.22
CA ALA A 27 -5.47 -5.02 -24.74
C ALA A 27 -5.86 -3.90 -23.76
N ALA A 28 -6.93 -3.15 -24.05
CA ALA A 28 -7.43 -2.09 -23.17
C ALA A 28 -7.92 -2.65 -21.83
N VAL A 29 -8.64 -3.78 -21.83
CA VAL A 29 -9.11 -4.45 -20.61
C VAL A 29 -7.93 -4.93 -19.76
N VAL A 30 -6.93 -5.56 -20.39
CA VAL A 30 -5.72 -6.01 -19.70
C VAL A 30 -4.96 -4.83 -19.08
N ALA A 31 -4.78 -3.75 -19.85
CA ALA A 31 -4.13 -2.53 -19.36
C ALA A 31 -4.89 -1.91 -18.19
N ALA A 32 -6.23 -1.89 -18.23
CA ALA A 32 -7.06 -1.38 -17.14
C ALA A 32 -6.92 -2.22 -15.86
N ILE A 33 -6.92 -3.55 -15.97
CA ILE A 33 -6.75 -4.46 -14.82
C ILE A 33 -5.36 -4.30 -14.20
N LEU A 34 -4.31 -4.30 -15.04
CA LEU A 34 -2.93 -4.12 -14.58
C LEU A 34 -2.75 -2.73 -13.94
N GLY A 35 -3.24 -1.68 -14.60
CA GLY A 35 -3.18 -0.32 -14.08
C GLY A 35 -3.83 -0.19 -12.71
N LYS A 36 -5.02 -0.78 -12.52
CA LYS A 36 -5.71 -0.79 -11.22
C LYS A 36 -4.93 -1.55 -10.16
N ARG A 37 -4.30 -2.68 -10.52
CA ARG A 37 -3.46 -3.46 -9.60
C ARG A 37 -2.24 -2.66 -9.14
N PHE A 38 -1.54 -2.01 -10.05
CA PHE A 38 -0.39 -1.16 -9.73
C PHE A 38 -0.78 0.04 -8.85
N ASP A 39 -1.88 0.72 -9.18
CA ASP A 39 -2.37 1.85 -8.36
C ASP A 39 -2.75 1.39 -6.95
N ASN A 40 -3.48 0.28 -6.82
CA ASN A 40 -3.83 -0.29 -5.52
C ASN A 40 -2.60 -0.66 -4.70
N GLN A 41 -1.58 -1.27 -5.31
CA GLN A 41 -0.32 -1.59 -4.63
C GLN A 41 0.41 -0.33 -4.19
N ARG A 42 0.49 0.70 -5.03
CA ARG A 42 1.10 1.98 -4.67
C ARG A 42 0.37 2.64 -3.51
N ARG A 43 -0.96 2.69 -3.55
CA ARG A 43 -1.79 3.22 -2.46
C ARG A 43 -1.60 2.45 -1.16
N LEU A 44 -1.53 1.12 -1.22
CA LEU A 44 -1.30 0.27 -0.05
C LEU A 44 0.08 0.51 0.54
N LYS A 45 1.13 0.58 -0.30
CA LYS A 45 2.50 0.94 0.13
C LYS A 45 2.50 2.29 0.86
N LEU A 46 1.85 3.32 0.30
CA LEU A 46 1.76 4.65 0.91
C LEU A 46 1.01 4.64 2.25
N LYS A 47 -0.12 3.92 2.34
CA LYS A 47 -0.88 3.78 3.59
C LYS A 47 -0.07 3.06 4.66
N LEU A 48 0.64 2.00 4.30
CA LEU A 48 1.51 1.26 5.21
C LEU A 48 2.65 2.14 5.73
N ASP A 49 3.33 2.89 4.85
CA ASP A 49 4.40 3.80 5.24
C ASP A 49 3.91 4.87 6.24
N ARG A 50 2.74 5.49 5.97
CA ARG A 50 2.12 6.44 6.91
C ARG A 50 1.81 5.78 8.26
N ALA A 51 1.17 4.61 8.26
CA ALA A 51 0.83 3.90 9.49
C ALA A 51 2.07 3.56 10.32
N ILE A 52 3.18 3.15 9.67
CA ILE A 52 4.44 2.88 10.36
C ILE A 52 5.01 4.15 11.00
N ARG A 53 4.98 5.28 10.29
CA ARG A 53 5.46 6.57 10.82
C ARG A 53 4.61 7.07 11.98
N ASP A 54 3.29 6.99 11.86
CA ASP A 54 2.37 7.42 12.92
C ASP A 54 2.53 6.55 14.18
N LEU A 55 2.74 5.24 14.01
CA LEU A 55 3.03 4.33 15.11
C LEU A 55 4.39 4.64 15.76
N ALA A 56 5.43 4.91 14.96
CA ALA A 56 6.74 5.32 15.46
C ALA A 56 6.65 6.61 16.27
N PHE A 57 5.87 7.59 15.80
CA PHE A 57 5.61 8.82 16.53
C PHE A 57 4.90 8.55 17.86
N THR A 58 3.83 7.75 17.85
CA THR A 58 3.05 7.43 19.06
C THR A 58 3.91 6.72 20.11
N LEU A 59 4.80 5.83 19.68
CA LEU A 59 5.74 5.17 20.60
C LEU A 59 6.80 6.12 21.16
N ALA A 60 7.26 7.09 20.37
CA ALA A 60 8.16 8.12 20.89
C ALA A 60 7.46 9.02 21.92
N VAL A 61 6.17 9.34 21.71
CA VAL A 61 5.34 10.04 22.70
C VAL A 61 5.18 9.22 23.97
N GLU A 62 4.95 7.90 23.87
CA GLU A 62 4.90 7.00 25.03
C GLU A 62 6.22 7.03 25.81
N ASP A 63 7.36 6.95 25.11
CA ASP A 63 8.69 6.98 25.73
C ASP A 63 8.95 8.31 26.46
N GLU A 64 8.62 9.45 25.85
CA GLU A 64 8.78 10.77 26.49
C GLU A 64 7.86 10.92 27.71
N HIS A 65 6.59 10.52 27.58
CA HIS A 65 5.64 10.54 28.68
C HIS A 65 6.12 9.66 29.86
N CYS A 66 6.66 8.48 29.56
CA CYS A 66 7.28 7.61 30.55
C CYS A 66 8.48 8.27 31.24
N ALA A 67 9.32 8.99 30.51
CA ALA A 67 10.47 9.71 31.07
C ALA A 67 10.01 10.82 32.03
N MET A 68 8.95 11.56 31.69
CA MET A 68 8.35 12.56 32.57
C MET A 68 7.83 11.94 33.88
N HIS A 69 7.13 10.80 33.82
CA HIS A 69 6.66 10.10 35.04
C HIS A 69 7.81 9.63 35.91
N VAL A 70 8.93 9.16 35.32
CA VAL A 70 10.12 8.80 36.10
C VAL A 70 10.70 10.02 36.82
N GLN A 71 10.78 11.17 36.15
CA GLN A 71 11.29 12.40 36.75
C GLN A 71 10.40 12.89 37.90
N GLU A 72 9.07 12.82 37.75
CA GLU A 72 8.13 13.33 38.75
C GLU A 72 7.84 12.36 39.90
N ARG A 73 7.81 11.05 39.61
CA ARG A 73 7.29 10.01 40.53
C ARG A 73 8.25 8.86 40.79
N GLY A 74 9.41 8.83 40.13
CA GLY A 74 10.42 7.77 40.27
C GLY A 74 10.10 6.46 39.54
N GLU A 75 8.98 6.38 38.82
CA GLU A 75 8.55 5.17 38.09
C GLU A 75 7.86 5.56 36.77
N SER A 76 8.05 4.78 35.69
CA SER A 76 7.48 5.11 34.37
C SER A 76 6.04 4.66 34.16
N PHE A 77 5.56 3.69 34.96
CA PHE A 77 4.27 3.01 34.83
C PHE A 77 3.98 2.33 33.48
N LYS A 78 4.96 2.25 32.57
CA LYS A 78 4.79 1.77 31.18
C LYS A 78 4.09 0.41 31.08
N ASN A 79 4.59 -0.60 31.80
CA ASN A 79 4.00 -1.94 31.76
C ASN A 79 2.57 -1.95 32.33
N ARG A 80 2.32 -1.22 33.42
CA ARG A 80 0.99 -1.11 34.03
C ARG A 80 -0.02 -0.47 33.08
N VAL A 81 0.40 0.55 32.33
CA VAL A 81 -0.45 1.18 31.31
C VAL A 81 -0.71 0.21 30.16
N ARG A 82 0.31 -0.51 29.68
CA ARG A 82 0.16 -1.51 28.62
C ARG A 82 -0.77 -2.66 29.00
N ASP A 83 -0.72 -3.11 30.25
CA ASP A 83 -1.62 -4.15 30.74
C ASP A 83 -3.07 -3.66 30.78
N LYS A 84 -3.32 -2.42 31.23
CA LYS A 84 -4.66 -1.81 31.14
C LYS A 84 -5.19 -1.68 29.72
N VAL A 85 -4.31 -1.38 28.75
CA VAL A 85 -4.70 -1.32 27.33
C VAL A 85 -5.05 -2.73 26.82
N ARG A 86 -4.31 -3.77 27.23
CA ARG A 86 -4.66 -5.17 26.93
C ARG A 86 -6.00 -5.57 27.52
N GLU A 87 -6.29 -5.13 28.75
CA GLU A 87 -7.59 -5.36 29.41
C GLU A 87 -8.76 -4.71 28.64
N SER A 88 -8.53 -3.63 27.87
CA SER A 88 -9.54 -3.05 26.98
C SER A 88 -9.78 -3.85 25.68
N GLY A 89 -9.10 -4.99 25.51
CA GLY A 89 -9.24 -5.88 24.35
C GLY A 89 -8.32 -5.53 23.17
N LEU A 90 -7.34 -4.63 23.36
CA LEU A 90 -6.36 -4.29 22.32
C LEU A 90 -5.06 -5.05 22.54
N GLU A 91 -4.59 -5.75 21.51
CA GLU A 91 -3.31 -6.44 21.52
C GLU A 91 -2.25 -5.71 20.72
N TRP A 92 -1.01 -5.74 21.21
CA TRP A 92 0.13 -5.19 20.50
C TRP A 92 0.93 -6.33 19.86
N SER A 93 1.09 -6.28 18.53
CA SER A 93 1.80 -7.33 17.80
C SER A 93 3.29 -7.43 18.15
N GLY A 94 3.89 -6.35 18.67
CA GLY A 94 5.33 -6.29 18.95
C GLY A 94 6.22 -6.14 17.70
N ASP A 95 5.64 -6.08 16.50
CA ASP A 95 6.40 -5.94 15.25
C ASP A 95 7.01 -4.55 15.09
N PHE A 96 6.30 -3.54 15.60
CA PHE A 96 6.64 -2.15 15.43
C PHE A 96 7.16 -1.53 16.73
N THR A 97 8.21 -2.11 17.32
CA THR A 97 8.94 -1.41 18.40
C THR A 97 9.67 -0.19 17.84
N PRO A 98 10.02 0.84 18.63
CA PRO A 98 10.69 2.04 18.13
C PRO A 98 11.93 1.73 17.28
N GLY A 99 12.74 0.76 17.72
CA GLY A 99 13.91 0.30 16.97
C GLY A 99 13.56 -0.34 15.62
N ARG A 100 12.58 -1.25 15.59
CA ARG A 100 12.13 -1.93 14.37
C ARG A 100 11.46 -0.95 13.40
N ALA A 101 10.63 -0.05 13.90
CA ALA A 101 9.98 0.98 13.11
C ALA A 101 11.00 1.90 12.43
N ARG A 102 12.04 2.35 13.15
CA ARG A 102 13.15 3.13 12.55
C ARG A 102 13.85 2.40 11.41
N HIS A 103 14.15 1.10 11.59
CA HIS A 103 14.78 0.28 10.55
C HIS A 103 13.87 0.10 9.34
N MET A 104 12.58 -0.14 9.56
CA MET A 104 11.59 -0.25 8.48
C MET A 104 11.48 1.06 7.70
N ILE A 105 11.33 2.20 8.38
CA ILE A 105 11.25 3.53 7.75
C ILE A 105 12.50 3.81 6.91
N ALA A 106 13.69 3.55 7.47
CA ALA A 106 14.95 3.74 6.74
C ALA A 106 15.01 2.87 5.47
N ARG A 107 14.60 1.60 5.57
CA ARG A 107 14.55 0.68 4.42
C ARG A 107 13.55 1.13 3.34
N TYR A 108 12.40 1.66 3.74
CA TYR A 108 11.40 2.18 2.78
C TYR A 108 11.86 3.48 2.13
N ALA A 109 12.51 4.38 2.87
CA ALA A 109 13.10 5.60 2.32
C ALA A 109 14.17 5.30 1.26
N GLN A 110 15.02 4.29 1.48
CA GLN A 110 16.03 3.87 0.50
C GLN A 110 15.43 3.24 -0.77
N ARG A 111 14.35 2.44 -0.63
CA ARG A 111 13.66 1.83 -1.78
C ARG A 111 12.91 2.84 -2.65
N GLY A 112 12.35 3.89 -2.06
CA GLY A 112 11.64 4.95 -2.79
C GLY A 112 12.56 5.82 -3.66
N ASN A 113 13.87 5.80 -3.43
CA ASN A 113 14.87 6.53 -4.24
C ASN A 113 15.48 5.67 -5.36
N ALA A 114 15.10 4.39 -5.46
CA ALA A 114 15.63 3.45 -6.45
C ALA A 114 14.60 3.03 -7.52
N GLU A 115 13.35 3.46 -7.39
CA GLU A 115 12.26 3.38 -8.39
C GLU A 115 12.05 4.76 -9.02
#